data_AF-A0A1I4EA59-F1
#
_entry.id   AF-A0A1I4EA59-F1
#
_cell.length_a   1.000
_cell.length_b   1.000
_cell.length_c   1.000
_cell.angle_alpha   90.00
_cell.angle_beta   90.00
_cell.angle_gamma   90.00
#
_symmetry.space_group_name_H-M   'P 1'
#
loop_
_entity.id
_entity.type
_entity.pdbx_description
1 polymer ?
#
loop_
_entity_poly.entity_id
_entity_poly.type
_entity_poly.pdbx_seq_one_letter_code
_entity_poly.pdbx_strand_id
1 'polypeptide(L)'
;MVKLKVFIISLAVMLAILSALGAYHMYAMERAIARSIYADMLDDMQDIGYLDPALAEYYSQEMAELGWDVSGDVFAGSGPRAENQRARKERQEAVTLAITVTPSKVAQWLNRFVEGEVTFTFIGTRPSEYFDPGW
;
A
#
# COMPACT_ATOMS: atom_id res chain seq x y z
N MET A 1 -46.19 -15.84 -16.27
CA MET A 1 -45.45 -14.65 -15.78
C MET A 1 -44.56 -14.92 -14.56
N VAL A 2 -44.98 -15.74 -13.59
CA VAL A 2 -44.17 -16.04 -12.38
C VAL A 2 -42.79 -16.63 -12.70
N LYS A 3 -42.72 -17.61 -13.62
CA LYS A 3 -41.44 -18.25 -14.01
C LYS A 3 -40.41 -17.26 -14.60
N LEU A 4 -40.86 -16.31 -15.41
CA LEU A 4 -39.99 -15.26 -15.98
C LEU A 4 -39.46 -14.32 -14.90
N LYS A 5 -40.31 -13.92 -13.94
CA LYS A 5 -39.90 -13.08 -12.79
C LYS A 5 -38.85 -13.79 -11.94
N VAL A 6 -39.08 -15.08 -11.63
CA VAL A 6 -38.11 -15.90 -10.89
C VAL A 6 -36.79 -15.98 -11.65
N PHE A 7 -36.82 -16.27 -12.96
CA PHE A 7 -35.61 -16.32 -13.78
C PHE A 7 -34.82 -15.00 -13.76
N ILE A 8 -35.49 -13.85 -13.93
CA ILE A 8 -34.82 -12.54 -13.91
C ILE A 8 -34.20 -12.26 -12.53
N ILE A 9 -34.91 -12.58 -11.45
CA ILE A 9 -34.38 -12.42 -10.08
C ILE A 9 -33.16 -13.31 -9.89
N SER A 10 -33.23 -14.59 -10.28
CA SER A 10 -32.10 -15.52 -10.18
C SER A 10 -30.89 -15.05 -10.99
N LEU A 11 -31.10 -14.56 -12.21
CA LEU A 11 -30.03 -14.01 -13.04
C LEU A 11 -29.42 -12.76 -12.43
N ALA A 12 -30.23 -11.84 -11.90
CA ALA A 12 -29.76 -10.64 -11.24
C ALA A 12 -28.93 -10.95 -9.99
N VAL A 13 -29.38 -11.91 -9.17
CA VAL A 13 -28.63 -12.38 -7.99
C VAL A 13 -27.30 -13.01 -8.42
N MET A 14 -27.30 -13.83 -9.46
CA MET A 14 -26.08 -14.45 -9.98
C MET A 14 -25.07 -13.40 -10.45
N LEU A 15 -25.52 -12.41 -11.23
CA LEU A 15 -24.67 -11.31 -11.68
C LEU A 15 -24.12 -10.50 -10.51
N ALA A 16 -24.95 -10.19 -9.50
CA ALA A 16 -24.52 -9.46 -8.32
C ALA A 16 -23.43 -10.21 -7.54
N ILE A 17 -23.59 -11.53 -7.35
CA ILE A 17 -22.59 -12.37 -6.65
C ILE A 17 -21.27 -12.40 -7.45
N LEU A 18 -21.34 -12.60 -8.76
CA LEU A 18 -20.14 -12.62 -9.62
C LEU A 18 -19.40 -11.29 -9.62
N SER A 19 -20.12 -10.16 -9.72
CA SER A 19 -19.54 -8.82 -9.64
C SER A 19 -18.90 -8.56 -8.27
N ALA A 20 -19.54 -8.99 -7.18
CA ALA A 20 -19.00 -8.85 -5.84
C ALA A 20 -17.69 -9.65 -5.66
N LEU A 21 -17.64 -10.89 -6.17
CA LEU A 21 -16.43 -11.72 -6.19
C LEU A 21 -15.31 -11.07 -7.00
N GLY A 22 -15.61 -10.58 -8.20
CA GLY A 22 -14.62 -9.90 -9.05
C GLY A 22 -14.06 -8.65 -8.38
N ALA A 23 -14.93 -7.82 -7.78
CA ALA A 23 -14.51 -6.64 -7.04
C ALA A 23 -13.63 -7.04 -5.84
N TYR A 24 -14.01 -8.07 -5.07
CA TYR A 24 -13.23 -8.55 -3.93
C TYR A 24 -11.83 -9.02 -4.35
N HIS A 25 -11.72 -9.73 -5.47
CA HIS A 25 -10.42 -10.15 -6.00
C HIS A 25 -9.55 -8.95 -6.42
N MET A 26 -10.12 -7.93 -7.07
CA MET A 26 -9.39 -6.70 -7.39
C MET A 26 -8.89 -6.00 -6.13
N TYR A 27 -9.76 -5.86 -5.12
CA TYR A 27 -9.40 -5.30 -3.82
C TYR A 27 -8.24 -6.07 -3.16
N ALA A 28 -8.34 -7.40 -3.09
CA ALA A 28 -7.32 -8.24 -2.47
C ALA A 28 -5.98 -8.15 -3.22
N MET A 29 -6.02 -8.10 -4.55
CA MET A 29 -4.85 -7.94 -5.39
C MET A 29 -4.17 -6.59 -5.18
N GLU A 30 -4.91 -5.48 -5.22
CA GLU A 30 -4.34 -4.14 -5.01
C GLU A 30 -3.75 -4.00 -3.60
N ARG A 31 -4.42 -4.55 -2.58
CA ARG A 31 -3.89 -4.56 -1.21
C ARG A 31 -2.63 -5.41 -1.08
N ALA A 32 -2.54 -6.54 -1.80
CA ALA A 32 -1.35 -7.38 -1.81
C ALA A 32 -0.15 -6.68 -2.49
N ILE A 33 -0.38 -5.99 -3.61
CA ILE A 33 0.65 -5.20 -4.29
C ILE A 33 1.12 -4.04 -3.40
N ALA A 34 0.20 -3.33 -2.76
CA ALA A 34 0.57 -2.23 -1.86
C ALA A 34 1.38 -2.75 -0.65
N ARG A 35 1.04 -3.95 -0.16
CA ARG A 35 1.77 -4.65 0.90
C ARG A 35 3.17 -5.07 0.46
N SER A 36 3.37 -5.50 -0.79
CA SER A 36 4.70 -5.86 -1.31
C SER A 36 5.58 -4.63 -1.48
N ILE A 37 5.06 -3.56 -2.10
CA ILE A 37 5.77 -2.27 -2.21
C ILE A 37 6.19 -1.76 -0.84
N TYR A 38 5.30 -1.85 0.15
CA TYR A 38 5.62 -1.51 1.53
C TYR A 38 6.75 -2.36 2.12
N ALA A 39 6.74 -3.67 1.88
CA ALA A 39 7.74 -4.57 2.41
C ALA A 39 9.11 -4.33 1.77
N ASP A 40 9.16 -4.18 0.45
CA ASP A 40 10.39 -3.95 -0.32
C ASP A 40 11.03 -2.62 0.09
N MET A 41 10.25 -1.54 0.13
CA MET A 41 10.78 -0.23 0.53
C MET A 41 11.21 -0.19 2.00
N LEU A 42 10.57 -0.96 2.89
CA LEU A 42 11.00 -1.07 4.29
C LEU A 42 12.34 -1.80 4.41
N ASP A 43 12.59 -2.80 3.56
CA ASP A 43 13.86 -3.54 3.48
C ASP A 43 14.99 -2.62 2.98
N ASP A 44 14.74 -1.91 1.88
CA ASP A 44 15.69 -0.92 1.35
C ASP A 44 16.00 0.19 2.38
N MET A 45 14.98 0.68 3.07
CA MET A 45 15.18 1.64 4.17
C MET A 45 15.98 1.06 5.33
N GLN A 46 15.80 -0.22 5.64
CA GLN A 46 16.54 -0.90 6.71
C GLN A 46 18.03 -1.01 6.35
N ASP A 47 18.34 -1.35 5.11
CA ASP A 47 19.71 -1.49 4.58
C ASP A 47 20.44 -0.15 4.50
N ILE A 48 19.77 0.88 3.99
CA ILE A 48 20.36 2.20 3.77
C ILE A 48 20.28 3.07 5.04
N GLY A 49 19.29 2.83 5.91
CA GLY A 49 19.07 3.54 7.18
C GLY A 49 18.22 4.82 7.07
N TYR A 50 17.66 5.14 5.91
CA TYR A 50 16.72 6.25 5.71
C TYR A 50 15.89 6.03 4.45
N LEU A 51 14.80 6.78 4.31
CA LEU A 51 14.03 6.86 3.07
C LEU A 51 14.77 7.79 2.09
N ASP A 52 15.45 7.18 1.12
CA ASP A 52 16.11 7.92 0.05
C ASP A 52 15.07 8.64 -0.83
N PRO A 53 15.22 9.95 -1.12
CA PRO A 53 14.33 10.67 -2.03
C PRO A 53 14.17 9.99 -3.40
N ALA A 54 15.24 9.43 -3.95
CA ALA A 54 15.19 8.73 -5.24
C ALA A 54 14.40 7.41 -5.14
N LEU A 55 14.51 6.70 -4.02
CA LEU A 55 13.73 5.49 -3.74
C LEU A 55 12.24 5.83 -3.59
N ALA A 56 11.94 6.89 -2.85
CA ALA A 56 10.58 7.39 -2.68
C ALA A 56 9.94 7.81 -4.02
N GLU A 57 10.71 8.46 -4.89
CA GLU A 57 10.27 8.85 -6.23
C GLU A 57 10.04 7.62 -7.12
N TYR A 58 10.95 6.65 -7.11
CA TYR A 58 10.81 5.38 -7.84
C TYR A 58 9.51 4.66 -7.48
N TYR A 59 9.25 4.43 -6.20
CA TYR A 59 8.02 3.75 -5.77
C TYR A 59 6.76 4.59 -5.98
N SER A 60 6.86 5.92 -5.88
CA SER A 60 5.73 6.80 -6.23
C SER A 60 5.36 6.69 -7.70
N GLN A 61 6.35 6.60 -8.58
CA GLN A 61 6.15 6.39 -10.00
C GLN A 61 5.53 5.00 -10.27
N GLU A 62 6.04 3.95 -9.64
CA GLU A 62 5.49 2.59 -9.78
C GLU A 62 4.01 2.55 -9.35
N MET A 63 3.67 3.18 -8.23
CA MET A 63 2.28 3.32 -7.76
C MET A 63 1.41 4.13 -8.75
N ALA A 64 1.96 5.18 -9.37
CA ALA A 64 1.26 5.95 -10.38
C ALA A 64 0.99 5.13 -11.67
N GLU A 65 1.94 4.29 -12.07
CA GLU A 65 1.81 3.38 -13.23
C GLU A 65 0.73 2.31 -13.00
N LEU A 66 0.50 1.92 -11.74
CA LEU A 66 -0.63 1.07 -11.33
C LEU A 66 -1.99 1.79 -11.36
N GLY A 67 -2.00 3.09 -11.67
CA GLY A 67 -3.21 3.92 -11.72
C GLY A 67 -3.72 4.37 -10.35
N TRP A 68 -2.87 4.31 -9.33
CA TRP A 68 -3.19 4.80 -7.99
C TRP A 68 -2.93 6.30 -7.87
N ASP A 69 -3.68 6.95 -6.99
CA ASP A 69 -3.52 8.37 -6.74
C ASP A 69 -2.44 8.61 -5.69
N VAL A 70 -1.30 9.14 -6.16
CA VAL A 70 -0.10 9.47 -5.39
C VAL A 70 0.08 11.00 -5.23
N SER A 71 -0.95 11.80 -5.51
CA SER A 71 -0.85 13.27 -5.43
C SER A 71 -0.73 13.83 -4.00
N GLY A 72 -1.04 13.03 -2.98
CA GLY A 72 -0.86 13.36 -1.57
C GLY A 72 0.54 13.03 -1.03
N ASP A 73 0.78 13.32 0.25
CA ASP A 73 2.01 12.87 0.94
C ASP A 73 1.91 11.38 1.29
N VAL A 74 2.25 10.53 0.31
CA VAL A 74 2.25 9.06 0.44
C VAL A 74 3.09 8.60 1.64
N PHE A 75 4.14 9.35 2.00
CA PHE A 75 5.12 8.94 2.99
C PHE A 75 5.07 9.73 4.29
N ALA A 76 4.01 10.50 4.58
CA ALA A 76 3.94 11.52 5.64
C ALA A 76 4.51 11.13 7.02
N GLY A 77 4.38 9.85 7.42
CA GLY A 77 4.89 9.34 8.70
C GLY A 77 6.24 8.61 8.64
N SER A 78 6.91 8.63 7.49
CA SER A 78 8.18 7.92 7.24
C SER A 78 9.38 8.74 7.66
N GLY A 79 10.33 8.11 8.32
CA GLY A 79 11.61 8.70 8.71
C GLY A 79 12.62 7.66 9.18
N PRO A 80 13.93 7.95 9.14
CA PRO A 80 14.57 9.19 8.67
C PRO A 80 14.41 9.43 7.16
N ARG A 81 14.51 10.69 6.69
CA ARG A 81 14.30 11.06 5.26
C ARG A 81 15.54 11.64 4.55
N ALA A 82 16.66 11.70 5.25
CA ALA A 82 17.88 12.29 4.71
C ALA A 82 19.10 11.55 5.24
N GLU A 83 20.16 11.55 4.44
CA GLU A 83 21.42 10.86 4.75
C GLU A 83 22.05 11.34 6.08
N ASN A 84 21.93 12.62 6.41
CA ASN A 84 22.45 13.17 7.67
C ASN A 84 21.68 12.71 8.91
N GLN A 85 20.47 12.17 8.74
CA GLN A 85 19.62 11.61 9.79
C GLN A 85 19.58 10.08 9.74
N ARG A 86 20.43 9.46 8.91
CA ARG A 86 20.47 8.01 8.71
C ARG A 86 20.56 7.27 10.03
N ALA A 87 19.62 6.36 10.22
CA ALA A 87 19.61 5.41 11.32
C ALA A 87 20.82 4.47 11.19
N ARG A 88 21.51 4.24 12.30
CA ARG A 88 22.72 3.42 12.37
C ARG A 88 22.51 2.21 13.26
N LYS A 89 23.01 1.07 12.80
CA LYS A 89 23.01 -0.19 13.55
C LYS A 89 23.78 -0.08 14.86
N GLU A 90 24.92 0.59 14.86
CA GLU A 90 25.79 0.80 16.03
C GLU A 90 25.06 1.52 17.18
N ARG A 91 24.16 2.45 16.84
CA ARG A 91 23.38 3.24 17.78
C ARG A 91 22.03 2.63 18.12
N GLN A 92 21.74 1.44 17.58
CA GLN A 92 20.44 0.76 17.71
C GLN A 92 19.27 1.65 17.24
N GLU A 93 19.51 2.47 16.21
CA GLU A 93 18.50 3.33 15.63
C GLU A 93 17.60 2.53 14.66
N ALA A 94 16.39 3.01 14.47
CA ALA A 94 15.36 2.34 13.69
C ALA A 94 14.83 3.26 12.59
N VAL A 95 14.43 2.64 11.48
CA VAL A 95 13.70 3.29 10.41
C VAL A 95 12.21 3.01 10.57
N THR A 96 11.39 4.03 10.37
CA THR A 96 9.93 3.93 10.38
C THR A 96 9.43 4.28 9.00
N LEU A 97 8.61 3.40 8.45
CA LEU A 97 7.95 3.60 7.17
C LEU A 97 6.44 3.65 7.38
N ALA A 98 5.82 4.72 6.90
CA ALA A 98 4.39 4.90 6.84
C ALA A 98 3.99 5.24 5.40
N ILE A 99 3.27 4.32 4.75
CA ILE A 99 2.74 4.50 3.40
C ILE A 99 1.23 4.65 3.47
N THR A 100 0.71 5.70 2.85
CA THR A 100 -0.73 5.89 2.60
C THR A 100 -0.98 5.94 1.10
N VAL A 101 -1.70 4.95 0.59
CA VAL A 101 -2.02 4.83 -0.84
C VAL A 101 -3.51 4.98 -1.08
N THR A 102 -3.87 5.68 -2.15
CA THR A 102 -5.26 5.77 -2.62
C THR A 102 -5.46 4.81 -3.81
N PRO A 103 -6.06 3.62 -3.58
CA PRO A 103 -6.20 2.56 -4.60
C PRO A 103 -7.29 2.89 -5.64
N SER A 104 -7.62 1.96 -6.53
CA SER A 104 -8.67 2.18 -7.54
C SER A 104 -10.06 2.40 -6.93
N LYS A 105 -10.99 3.02 -7.66
CA LYS A 105 -12.34 3.32 -7.14
C LYS A 105 -13.11 2.08 -6.65
N VAL A 106 -12.91 0.93 -7.30
CA VAL A 106 -13.52 -0.34 -6.89
C VAL A 106 -12.94 -0.80 -5.55
N ALA A 107 -11.62 -0.75 -5.41
CA ALA A 107 -10.94 -1.07 -4.16
C ALA A 107 -11.25 -0.08 -3.04
N GLN A 108 -11.36 1.23 -3.31
CA GLN A 108 -11.80 2.25 -2.35
C GLN A 108 -13.20 1.94 -1.81
N TRP A 109 -14.13 1.57 -2.68
CA TRP A 109 -15.51 1.26 -2.28
C TRP A 109 -15.57 0.02 -1.39
N LEU A 110 -14.81 -1.03 -1.73
CA LEU A 110 -14.72 -2.23 -0.92
C LEU A 110 -13.98 -2.01 0.39
N ASN A 111 -12.87 -1.28 0.39
CA ASN A 111 -12.15 -0.97 1.62
C ASN A 111 -13.02 -0.16 2.57
N ARG A 112 -13.82 0.77 2.04
CA ARG A 112 -14.81 1.51 2.84
C ARG A 112 -15.86 0.59 3.46
N PHE A 113 -16.24 -0.49 2.79
CA PHE A 113 -17.17 -1.48 3.34
C PHE A 113 -16.52 -2.35 4.42
N VAL A 114 -15.24 -2.71 4.27
CA VAL A 114 -14.52 -3.62 5.17
C VAL A 114 -13.93 -2.89 6.38
N GLU A 115 -13.19 -1.80 6.16
CA GLU A 115 -12.40 -1.08 7.18
C GLU A 115 -12.95 0.33 7.46
N GLY A 116 -13.88 0.83 6.65
CA GLY A 116 -14.42 2.20 6.79
C GLY A 116 -13.55 3.28 6.15
N GLU A 117 -12.40 2.92 5.61
CA GLU A 117 -11.43 3.84 4.99
C GLU A 117 -11.38 3.68 3.47
N VAL A 118 -10.99 4.75 2.76
CA VAL A 118 -10.80 4.71 1.30
C VAL A 118 -9.35 4.50 0.89
N THR A 119 -8.42 4.57 1.83
CA THR A 119 -6.96 4.43 1.60
C THR A 119 -6.45 3.13 2.18
N PHE A 120 -5.32 2.65 1.64
CA PHE A 120 -4.51 1.62 2.29
C PHE A 120 -3.40 2.28 3.09
N THR A 121 -3.34 1.97 4.38
CA THR A 121 -2.35 2.52 5.30
C THR A 121 -1.49 1.39 5.85
N PHE A 122 -0.18 1.50 5.67
CA PHE A 122 0.79 0.54 6.20
C PHE A 122 1.84 1.30 7.00
N ILE A 123 2.04 0.90 8.26
CA ILE A 123 3.00 1.51 9.17
C ILE A 123 3.82 0.41 9.82
N GLY A 124 5.14 0.59 9.86
CA GLY A 124 5.99 -0.25 10.68
C GLY A 124 7.38 0.32 10.86
N THR A 125 8.08 -0.26 11.82
CA THR A 125 9.40 0.17 12.27
C THR A 125 10.32 -1.04 12.27
N ARG A 126 11.53 -0.87 11.75
CA ARG A 126 12.59 -1.90 11.79
C ARG A 126 13.92 -1.31 12.25
N PRO A 127 14.75 -2.06 12.98
CA PRO A 127 16.10 -1.64 13.30
C PRO A 127 16.89 -1.46 12.01
N SER A 128 17.76 -0.46 11.94
CA SER A 128 18.62 -0.29 10.77
C SER A 128 19.74 -1.33 10.74
N GLU A 129 20.07 -1.79 9.54
CA GLU A 129 21.23 -2.65 9.27
C GLU A 129 22.47 -1.89 8.78
N TYR A 130 22.33 -0.59 8.51
CA TYR A 130 23.42 0.26 8.05
C TYR A 130 24.54 0.38 9.08
N PHE A 131 25.78 0.15 8.63
CA PHE A 131 27.01 0.31 9.39
C PHE A 131 27.89 1.39 8.73
N ASP A 132 28.42 2.33 9.51
CA ASP A 132 29.21 3.45 8.97
C ASP A 132 30.65 2.97 8.69
N PRO A 133 31.16 2.97 7.44
CA PRO A 133 32.51 2.48 7.13
C PRO A 133 33.64 3.29 7.77
N GLY A 134 33.34 4.49 8.27
CA GLY A 134 34.29 5.39 8.92
C GLY A 134 34.47 5.17 10.44
N TRP A 135 33.87 4.11 11.00
CA TRP A 135 33.98 3.73 12.41
C TRP A 135 35.13 2.75 12.68
#